data_AF-A0A843T6T6-F1
#
_entry.id   AF-A0A843T6T6-F1
#
_cell.length_a   1.000
_cell.length_b   1.000
_cell.length_c   1.000
_cell.angle_alpha   90.00
_cell.angle_beta   90.00
_cell.angle_gamma   90.00
#
_symmetry.space_group_name_H-M   'P 1'
#
loop_
_entity.id
_entity.type
_entity.pdbx_description
1 polymer ?
#
loop_
_entity_poly.entity_id
_entity_poly.type
_entity_poly.pdbx_seq_one_letter_code
_entity_poly.pdbx_strand_id
1 'polypeptide(L)' 'MTDRGIEYHVLTKSGDASAEIEEAVKALGTRENAGLHRYYYVKRANQTVVMASGVDSPIARVLRERAGWKEPRGQE' A
#
# COMPACT_ATOMS: atom_id res chain seq x y z
N MET A 1 12.55 -1.82 26.65
CA MET A 1 12.62 -1.56 25.20
C MET A 1 11.26 -1.93 24.66
N THR A 2 10.41 -0.95 24.40
CA THR A 2 9.06 -1.22 23.89
C THR A 2 9.21 -1.86 22.53
N ASP A 3 8.69 -3.08 22.40
CA ASP A 3 8.47 -3.78 21.15
C ASP A 3 7.66 -2.84 20.25
N ARG A 4 8.35 -2.04 19.43
CA ARG A 4 7.70 -1.20 18.42
C ARG A 4 7.25 -2.20 17.36
N GLY A 5 6.05 -2.73 17.55
CA GLY A 5 5.36 -3.51 16.54
C GLY A 5 5.50 -2.79 15.20
N ILE A 6 5.85 -3.52 14.16
CA ILE A 6 6.11 -2.94 12.84
C ILE A 6 4.85 -2.19 12.41
N GLU A 7 4.90 -0.85 12.42
CA GLU A 7 3.80 0.00 12.00
C GLU A 7 3.75 0.00 10.47
N TYR A 8 2.84 -0.81 9.91
CA TYR A 8 2.57 -0.78 8.49
C TYR A 8 1.66 0.38 8.15
N HIS A 9 1.99 1.07 7.07
CA HIS A 9 1.12 2.08 6.50
C HIS A 9 0.20 1.44 5.46
N VAL A 10 -1.12 1.61 5.65
CA VAL A 10 -2.12 0.98 4.79
C VAL A 10 -2.66 1.99 3.79
N LEU A 11 -2.74 1.60 2.51
CA LEU A 11 -3.50 2.32 1.50
C LEU A 11 -4.56 1.40 0.91
N THR A 12 -5.68 1.99 0.50
CA THR A 12 -6.76 1.23 -0.13
C THR A 12 -7.29 1.91 -1.38
N LYS A 13 -7.77 1.12 -2.33
CA LYS A 13 -8.42 1.59 -3.56
C LYS A 13 -9.61 0.71 -3.89
N SER A 14 -10.68 1.29 -4.42
CA SER A 14 -11.81 0.52 -4.95
C SER A 14 -11.43 -0.18 -6.26
N GLY A 15 -11.86 -1.42 -6.44
CA GLY A 15 -11.51 -2.26 -7.59
C GLY A 15 -10.27 -3.12 -7.36
N ASP A 16 -9.99 -3.96 -8.36
CA ASP A 16 -8.73 -4.69 -8.47
C ASP A 16 -7.64 -3.77 -9.03
N ALA A 17 -6.70 -3.38 -8.18
CA ALA A 17 -5.57 -2.52 -8.53
C ALA A 17 -4.25 -3.31 -8.55
N SER A 18 -4.30 -4.65 -8.67
CA SER A 18 -3.10 -5.50 -8.65
C SER A 18 -2.10 -5.12 -9.74
N ALA A 19 -2.58 -4.83 -10.95
CA ALA A 19 -1.74 -4.40 -12.06
C ALA A 19 -1.03 -3.06 -11.76
N GLU A 20 -1.74 -2.08 -11.19
CA GLU A 20 -1.18 -0.78 -10.85
C GLU A 20 -0.08 -0.89 -9.78
N ILE A 21 -0.23 -1.80 -8.82
CA ILE A 21 0.76 -2.05 -7.78
C ILE A 21 2.00 -2.70 -8.39
N GLU A 22 1.83 -3.73 -9.22
CA GLU A 22 2.97 -4.41 -9.85
C GLU A 22 3.73 -3.47 -10.80
N GLU A 23 3.03 -2.59 -11.52
CA GLU A 23 3.67 -1.52 -12.30
C GLU A 23 4.45 -0.54 -11.43
N ALA A 24 3.88 -0.11 -10.30
CA ALA A 24 4.56 0.77 -9.36
C ALA A 24 5.81 0.11 -8.76
N VAL A 25 5.73 -1.16 -8.36
CA VAL A 25 6.87 -1.95 -7.86
C VAL A 25 7.93 -2.08 -8.94
N LYS A 26 7.55 -2.38 -10.18
CA LYS A 26 8.49 -2.51 -11.30
C LYS A 26 9.24 -1.20 -11.55
N ALA A 27 8.55 -0.06 -11.47
CA ALA A 27 9.19 1.26 -11.59
C ALA A 27 10.17 1.56 -10.44
N LEU A 28 9.91 1.01 -9.25
CA LEU A 28 10.75 1.15 -8.05
C LEU A 28 11.83 0.06 -7.94
N GLY A 29 11.89 -0.88 -8.89
CA GLY A 29 12.87 -1.95 -8.95
C GLY A 29 12.42 -3.25 -8.28
N THR A 30 12.47 -3.31 -6.95
CA THR A 30 12.11 -4.51 -6.17
C THR A 30 11.05 -4.20 -5.13
N ARG A 31 10.33 -5.23 -4.67
CA ARG A 31 9.31 -5.08 -3.60
C ARG A 31 9.90 -4.52 -2.31
N GLU A 32 11.09 -4.99 -1.94
CA GLU A 32 11.80 -4.53 -0.75
C GLU A 32 12.22 -3.06 -0.87
N ASN A 33 12.83 -2.67 -1.99
CA ASN A 33 13.23 -1.28 -2.24
C ASN A 33 12.01 -0.34 -2.32
N ALA A 34 10.89 -0.83 -2.86
CA ALA A 34 9.64 -0.09 -2.89
C ALA A 34 9.03 0.13 -1.49
N GLY A 35 9.49 -0.63 -0.47
CA GLY A 35 8.86 -0.65 0.85
C GLY A 35 7.48 -1.30 0.82
N LEU A 36 7.23 -2.20 -0.14
CA LEU A 36 5.98 -2.97 -0.19
C LEU A 36 6.11 -4.20 0.70
N HIS A 37 5.30 -4.25 1.77
CA HIS A 37 5.22 -5.44 2.61
C HIS A 37 4.31 -6.49 1.97
N ARG A 38 3.06 -6.13 1.66
CA ARG A 38 2.10 -7.02 0.98
C ARG A 38 0.91 -6.24 0.44
N TYR A 39 0.18 -6.80 -0.52
CA TYR A 39 -1.11 -6.29 -0.95
C TYR A 39 -2.13 -7.43 -1.14
N TYR A 40 -3.40 -7.08 -1.13
CA TYR A 40 -4.52 -8.01 -1.33
C TYR A 40 -5.63 -7.34 -2.11
N TYR A 41 -6.20 -8.06 -3.08
CA TYR A 41 -7.51 -7.72 -3.64
C TYR A 41 -8.61 -8.52 -2.93
N VAL A 42 -9.46 -7.81 -2.19
CA VAL A 42 -10.60 -8.37 -1.46
C VAL A 42 -11.82 -8.34 -2.37
N LYS A 43 -12.05 -9.45 -3.08
CA LYS A 43 -13.18 -9.61 -4.03
C LYS A 43 -14.54 -9.23 -3.43
N ARG A 44 -14.81 -9.64 -2.19
CA ARG A 44 -16.10 -9.38 -1.51
C ARG A 44 -16.36 -7.89 -1.29
N ALA A 45 -15.30 -7.12 -1.01
CA ALA A 45 -15.39 -5.67 -0.81
C ALA A 45 -15.14 -4.88 -2.11
N ASN A 46 -14.79 -5.57 -3.20
CA ASN A 46 -14.27 -4.97 -4.43
C ASN A 46 -13.23 -3.89 -4.12
N GLN A 47 -12.23 -4.23 -3.32
CA GLN A 47 -11.26 -3.29 -2.78
C GLN A 47 -9.86 -3.91 -2.74
N THR A 48 -8.87 -3.13 -3.15
CA THR A 48 -7.46 -3.47 -3.00
C THR A 48 -6.90 -2.79 -1.75
N VAL A 49 -6.15 -3.53 -0.96
CA VAL A 49 -5.47 -3.10 0.26
C VAL A 49 -3.98 -3.30 0.08
N VAL A 50 -3.18 -2.28 0.35
CA VAL A 50 -1.71 -2.30 0.29
C VAL A 50 -1.18 -2.01 1.68
N MET A 51 -0.23 -2.81 2.13
CA MET A 51 0.56 -2.61 3.34
C MET A 51 1.98 -2.24 2.92
N ALA A 52 2.37 -1.02 3.25
CA ALA A 52 3.71 -0.50 3.03
C ALA A 52 4.48 -0.46 4.36
N SER A 53 5.81 -0.49 4.29
CA SER A 53 6.70 -0.45 5.46
C SER A 53 6.63 0.85 6.25
N GLY A 54 6.01 1.90 5.69
CA GLY A 54 5.82 3.19 6.35
C GLY A 54 5.15 4.22 5.45
N VAL A 55 4.72 5.34 6.04
CA VAL A 55 4.02 6.44 5.35
C VAL A 55 4.87 7.12 4.28
N ASP A 56 6.19 7.12 4.48
CA ASP A 56 7.20 7.70 3.58
C ASP A 56 7.85 6.67 2.63
N SER A 57 7.40 5.41 2.67
CA SER A 57 7.90 4.38 1.77
C SER A 57 7.69 4.78 0.31
N PRO A 58 8.60 4.39 -0.61
CA PRO A 58 8.47 4.76 -2.02
C PRO A 58 7.13 4.35 -2.64
N ILE A 59 6.63 3.15 -2.31
CA ILE A 59 5.32 2.68 -2.79
C ILE A 59 4.17 3.52 -2.22
N ALA A 60 4.20 3.90 -0.93
CA ALA A 60 3.15 4.72 -0.34
C ALA A 60 3.08 6.11 -1.00
N ARG A 61 4.23 6.72 -1.28
CA ARG A 61 4.30 8.02 -1.97
C ARG A 61 3.72 7.93 -3.39
N VAL A 62 4.14 6.93 -4.17
CA VAL A 62 3.64 6.72 -5.54
C VAL A 62 2.13 6.46 -5.56
N LEU A 63 1.63 5.61 -4.66
CA LEU A 63 0.21 5.29 -4.62
C LEU A 63 -0.64 6.47 -4.14
N ARG A 64 -0.15 7.31 -3.21
CA ARG A 64 -0.84 8.52 -2.76
C ARG A 64 -1.06 9.54 -3.88
N GLU A 65 -0.13 9.61 -4.82
CA GLU A 65 -0.24 10.48 -6.00
C GLU A 65 -1.16 9.91 -7.09
N ARG A 66 -1.51 8.62 -7.02
CA ARG A 66 -2.41 7.97 -7.99
C ARG A 66 -3.87 8.16 -7.60
N ALA A 67 -4.71 8.40 -8.60
CA ALA A 67 -6.14 8.58 -8.42
C ALA A 67 -6.82 7.36 -7.76
N GLY A 68 -7.65 7.63 -6.75
CA GLY A 68 -8.51 6.63 -6.10
C GLY A 68 -7.89 5.88 -4.93
N TRP A 69 -6.60 6.08 -4.64
CA TRP A 69 -5.98 5.58 -3.41
C TRP A 69 -6.33 6.45 -2.21
N LYS A 70 -6.62 5.82 -1.09
CA LYS A 70 -6.99 6.46 0.16
C LYS A 70 -6.26 5.79 1.32
N GLU A 71 -5.78 6.60 2.24
CA GLU A 71 -5.37 6.15 3.56
C GLU A 71 -6.67 5.84 4.33
N PRO A 72 -6.82 4.64 4.95
CA PRO A 72 -7.92 4.42 5.86
C PRO A 72 -7.75 5.46 6.97
N ARG A 73 -8.66 6.44 7.03
CA ARG A 73 -8.72 7.37 8.15
C ARG A 73 -8.75 6.49 9.39
N GLY A 74 -7.75 6.67 10.27
CA GLY A 74 -7.71 5.95 11.54
C GLY A 74 -9.10 6.03 12.16
N GLN A 75 -9.57 4.92 12.70
CA GLN A 75 -10.79 4.93 13.50
C GLN A 75 -10.58 5.96 14.63
N GLU A 76 -11.21 7.12 14.50
CA GLU A 76 -11.56 7.99 15.63
C GLU A 76 -12.94 7.56 16.16
#